data_AF-A0A6L7QGL8-F1
#
_entry.id   AF-A0A6L7QGL8-F1
#
_cell.length_a   1.000
_cell.length_b   1.000
_cell.length_c   1.000
_cell.angle_alpha   90.00
_cell.angle_beta   90.00
_cell.angle_gamma   90.00
#
_symmetry.space_group_name_H-M   'P 1'
#
loop_
_entity.id
_entity.type
_entity.pdbx_description
1 polymer ?
#
loop_
_entity_poly.entity_id
_entity_poly.type
_entity_poly.pdbx_seq_one_letter_code
_entity_poly.pdbx_strand_id
1 'polypeptide(L)'
;MDGISKAARVGQIIIGVVYIVAGAVKVWEPVLFYWEAIPYAQLLGVVEWETASAVAKAALVLGPIEFVLGWALLLNWQPRLCLPVATVLMAAFTALTAKAWHMGASIDCGCFGALVERGPGEAAIEDGVMVVVLLFAWWGMRRSANAAPVVDRPNWWGASGAPIWPLTSRIVLGALAVGLVVGGVRFFPELERIAQSDLKSGVRLSGLALKGVDVDLMEGEYLIELFSPTCSHCKNAVPKMNVIAQDPQLPRLIALTSFAQDAPQVIDFKKQLQPRFDIATISLTDFRRLTFGHGFPRLAYIADGVVQQVWESNYMPTQARLREIMGS
;
A
#
# COMPACT_ATOMS: atom_id res chain seq x y z
N MET A 1 30.78 -24.72 9.05
CA MET A 1 29.91 -23.73 9.74
C MET A 1 29.54 -24.29 11.10
N ASP A 2 29.79 -23.53 12.15
CA ASP A 2 29.30 -23.81 13.50
C ASP A 2 27.76 -23.64 13.57
N GLY A 3 27.14 -24.06 14.68
CA GLY A 3 25.68 -23.98 14.86
C GLY A 3 25.14 -22.56 14.70
N ILE A 4 25.91 -21.56 15.16
CA ILE A 4 25.55 -20.14 15.09
C ILE A 4 25.54 -19.65 13.64
N SER A 5 26.56 -19.95 12.85
CA SER A 5 26.60 -19.55 11.42
C SER A 5 25.49 -20.22 10.62
N LYS A 6 25.14 -21.48 10.95
CA LYS A 6 24.01 -22.17 10.31
C LYS A 6 22.69 -21.47 10.62
N ALA A 7 22.45 -21.13 11.89
CA ALA A 7 21.26 -20.38 12.30
C ALA A 7 21.19 -19.00 11.63
N ALA A 8 22.30 -18.25 11.59
CA ALA A 8 22.39 -16.97 10.90
C ALA A 8 22.06 -17.10 9.41
N ARG A 9 22.51 -18.17 8.75
CA ARG A 9 22.21 -18.42 7.34
C ARG A 9 20.74 -18.81 7.12
N VAL A 10 20.14 -19.59 8.01
CA VAL A 10 18.70 -19.90 7.95
C VAL A 10 17.89 -18.61 8.08
N GLY A 11 18.22 -17.74 9.05
CA GLY A 11 17.60 -16.42 9.19
C GLY A 11 17.74 -15.57 7.93
N GLN A 12 18.93 -15.49 7.36
CA GLN A 12 19.17 -14.79 6.08
C GLN A 12 18.28 -15.32 4.94
N ILE A 13 18.12 -16.64 4.82
CA ILE A 13 17.28 -17.25 3.79
C ILE A 13 15.81 -16.89 4.00
N ILE A 14 15.31 -17.01 5.23
CA ILE A 14 13.93 -16.66 5.58
C ILE A 14 13.63 -15.21 5.21
N ILE A 15 14.50 -14.28 5.62
CA ILE A 15 14.32 -12.86 5.28
C ILE A 15 14.48 -12.61 3.77
N GLY A 16 15.38 -13.33 3.10
CA GLY A 16 15.50 -13.28 1.65
C GLY A 16 14.19 -13.63 0.93
N VAL A 17 13.49 -14.67 1.38
CA VAL A 17 12.17 -15.05 0.84
C VAL A 17 11.15 -13.95 1.10
N VAL A 18 11.12 -13.37 2.31
CA VAL A 18 10.23 -12.25 2.64
C VAL A 18 10.44 -11.06 1.70
N TYR A 19 11.69 -10.67 1.46
CA TYR A 19 12.05 -9.59 0.54
C TYR A 19 11.65 -9.89 -0.92
N ILE A 20 11.80 -11.14 -1.37
CA ILE A 20 11.35 -11.54 -2.72
C ILE A 20 9.84 -11.35 -2.83
N VAL A 21 9.06 -11.84 -1.86
CA VAL A 21 7.60 -11.73 -1.89
C VAL A 21 7.17 -10.26 -1.81
N ALA A 22 7.68 -9.51 -0.84
CA ALA A 22 7.36 -8.09 -0.66
C ALA A 22 7.73 -7.24 -1.88
N GLY A 23 8.94 -7.43 -2.44
CA GLY A 23 9.39 -6.74 -3.63
C GLY A 23 8.59 -7.12 -4.89
N ALA A 24 8.23 -8.40 -5.05
CA ALA A 24 7.44 -8.86 -6.18
C ALA A 24 6.05 -8.22 -6.22
N VAL A 25 5.39 -8.08 -5.06
CA VAL A 25 4.08 -7.41 -4.95
C VAL A 25 4.18 -5.95 -5.37
N LYS A 26 5.18 -5.22 -4.86
CA LYS A 26 5.42 -3.81 -5.21
C LYS A 26 5.74 -3.63 -6.71
N VAL A 27 6.45 -4.59 -7.30
CA VAL A 27 6.73 -4.61 -8.75
C VAL A 27 5.49 -4.94 -9.58
N TRP A 28 4.59 -5.79 -9.06
CA TRP A 28 3.36 -6.18 -9.74
C TRP A 28 2.29 -5.08 -9.71
N GLU A 29 2.18 -4.38 -8.58
CA GLU A 29 1.23 -3.29 -8.33
C GLU A 29 1.94 -1.96 -7.99
N PRO A 30 2.71 -1.39 -8.93
CA PRO A 30 3.49 -0.18 -8.67
C PRO A 30 2.60 1.05 -8.41
N VAL A 31 1.39 1.09 -8.97
CA VAL A 31 0.42 2.18 -8.74
C VAL A 31 -0.08 2.16 -7.29
N LEU A 32 -0.42 0.99 -6.75
CA LEU A 32 -0.84 0.86 -5.36
C LEU A 32 0.29 1.31 -4.43
N PHE A 33 1.51 0.82 -4.68
CA PHE A 33 2.69 1.20 -3.90
C PHE A 33 3.01 2.71 -3.98
N TYR A 34 2.79 3.35 -5.13
CA TYR A 34 2.88 4.81 -5.26
C TYR A 34 1.91 5.52 -4.29
N TRP A 35 0.65 5.09 -4.21
CA TRP A 35 -0.33 5.67 -3.30
C TRP A 35 0.00 5.42 -1.83
N GLU A 36 0.52 4.24 -1.50
CA GLU A 36 1.01 3.90 -0.16
C GLU A 36 2.20 4.79 0.24
N ALA A 37 3.08 5.15 -0.70
CA ALA A 37 4.26 5.98 -0.42
C ALA A 37 3.92 7.45 -0.08
N ILE A 38 2.81 8.01 -0.59
CA ILE A 38 2.45 9.42 -0.36
C ILE A 38 2.22 9.74 1.13
N PRO A 39 1.41 8.98 1.90
CA PRO A 39 1.27 9.19 3.33
C PRO A 39 2.63 9.25 4.04
N TYR A 40 3.54 8.30 3.77
CA TYR A 40 4.86 8.27 4.40
C TYR A 40 5.74 9.47 4.01
N ALA A 41 5.67 9.93 2.75
CA ALA A 41 6.37 11.15 2.32
C ALA A 41 5.88 12.38 3.11
N GLN A 42 4.57 12.49 3.32
CA GLN A 42 4.00 13.57 4.15
C GLN A 42 4.43 13.47 5.61
N LEU A 43 4.56 12.26 6.17
CA LEU A 43 5.10 12.07 7.52
C LEU A 43 6.57 12.47 7.64
N LEU A 44 7.33 12.47 6.54
CA LEU A 44 8.71 12.94 6.48
C LEU A 44 8.82 14.47 6.36
N GLY A 45 7.70 15.21 6.37
CA GLY A 45 7.67 16.66 6.26
C GLY A 45 7.56 17.16 4.81
N VAL A 46 7.36 16.26 3.85
CA VAL A 46 7.10 16.62 2.44
C VAL A 46 5.61 16.88 2.28
N VAL A 47 5.19 18.11 2.64
CA VAL A 47 3.77 18.49 2.68
C VAL A 47 3.24 18.90 1.30
N GLU A 48 4.11 19.49 0.48
CA GLU A 48 3.74 19.95 -0.85
C GLU A 48 3.47 18.77 -1.79
N TRP A 49 2.36 18.83 -2.50
CA TRP A 49 1.87 17.71 -3.29
C TRP A 49 2.82 17.31 -4.42
N GLU A 50 3.40 18.31 -5.08
CA GLU A 50 4.32 18.12 -6.20
C GLU A 50 5.57 17.36 -5.74
N THR A 51 6.13 17.75 -4.60
CA THR A 51 7.30 17.09 -4.01
C THR A 51 6.95 15.71 -3.45
N ALA A 52 5.79 15.54 -2.82
CA ALA A 52 5.32 14.24 -2.34
C ALA A 52 5.11 13.24 -3.51
N SER A 53 4.58 13.71 -4.64
CA SER A 53 4.42 12.91 -5.85
C SER A 53 5.77 12.51 -6.47
N ALA A 54 6.75 13.41 -6.45
CA ALA A 54 8.10 13.13 -6.92
C ALA A 54 8.80 12.09 -6.03
N VAL A 55 8.65 12.21 -4.70
CA VAL A 55 9.16 11.24 -3.73
C VAL A 55 8.49 9.88 -3.91
N ALA A 56 7.17 9.83 -4.09
CA ALA A 56 6.45 8.58 -4.33
C ALA A 56 6.85 7.93 -5.67
N LYS A 57 7.09 8.70 -6.72
CA LYS A 57 7.65 8.18 -7.99
C LYS A 57 9.06 7.63 -7.80
N ALA A 58 9.91 8.31 -7.03
CA ALA A 58 11.24 7.81 -6.70
C ALA A 58 11.17 6.53 -5.86
N ALA A 59 10.19 6.44 -4.95
CA ALA A 59 9.98 5.28 -4.09
C ALA A 59 9.68 4.02 -4.90
N LEU A 60 9.15 4.11 -6.12
CA LEU A 60 8.90 2.93 -6.99
C LEU A 60 10.14 2.08 -7.25
N VAL A 61 11.33 2.68 -7.20
CA VAL A 61 12.59 1.97 -7.36
C VAL A 61 12.86 1.04 -6.16
N LEU A 62 12.26 1.30 -5.00
CA LEU A 62 12.36 0.44 -3.81
C LEU A 62 11.81 -0.96 -4.06
N GLY A 63 10.75 -1.12 -4.86
CA GLY A 63 10.19 -2.44 -5.19
C GLY A 63 11.22 -3.36 -5.87
N PRO A 64 11.81 -2.95 -7.02
CA PRO A 64 12.91 -3.68 -7.66
C PRO A 64 14.14 -3.86 -6.76
N ILE A 65 14.48 -2.88 -5.92
CA ILE A 65 15.59 -2.97 -4.95
C ILE A 65 15.32 -4.07 -3.91
N GLU A 66 14.13 -4.11 -3.32
CA GLU A 66 13.74 -5.15 -2.37
C GLU A 66 13.73 -6.53 -3.03
N PHE A 67 13.18 -6.62 -4.24
CA PHE A 67 13.11 -7.86 -5.00
C PHE A 67 14.51 -8.44 -5.27
N VAL A 68 15.45 -7.60 -5.74
CA VAL A 68 16.83 -8.03 -5.98
C VAL A 68 17.57 -8.34 -4.68
N LEU A 69 17.35 -7.56 -3.61
CA LEU A 69 17.94 -7.82 -2.30
C LEU A 69 17.49 -9.17 -1.76
N GLY A 70 16.22 -9.55 -1.94
CA GLY A 70 15.71 -10.85 -1.55
C GLY A 70 16.44 -12.01 -2.24
N TRP A 71 16.61 -11.92 -3.56
CA TRP A 71 17.43 -12.89 -4.32
C TRP A 71 18.90 -12.90 -3.87
N ALA A 72 19.47 -11.73 -3.60
CA ALA A 72 20.84 -11.63 -3.12
C ALA A 72 21.03 -12.28 -1.74
N LEU A 73 20.09 -12.08 -0.81
CA LEU A 73 20.11 -12.72 0.50
C LEU A 73 19.92 -14.23 0.39
N LEU A 74 18.96 -14.69 -0.41
CA LEU A 74 18.69 -16.12 -0.63
C LEU A 74 19.93 -16.86 -1.16
N LEU A 75 20.58 -16.26 -2.16
CA LEU A 75 21.74 -16.84 -2.86
C LEU A 75 23.09 -16.53 -2.21
N ASN A 76 23.12 -15.76 -1.11
CA ASN A 76 24.35 -15.23 -0.50
C ASN A 76 25.22 -14.42 -1.44
N TRP A 77 24.60 -13.66 -2.32
CA TRP A 77 25.32 -12.78 -3.22
C TRP A 77 25.75 -11.53 -2.45
N GLN A 78 27.07 -11.29 -2.41
CA GLN A 78 27.69 -10.15 -1.74
C GLN A 78 27.12 -9.83 -0.33
N PRO A 79 27.11 -10.77 0.63
CA PRO A 79 26.44 -10.59 1.92
C PRO A 79 27.05 -9.46 2.78
N ARG A 80 28.29 -9.05 2.50
CA ARG A 80 28.92 -7.89 3.14
C ARG A 80 28.25 -6.56 2.78
N LEU A 81 27.57 -6.50 1.63
CA LEU A 81 26.82 -5.36 1.13
C LEU A 81 25.31 -5.57 1.31
N CYS A 82 24.77 -6.72 0.89
CA CYS A 82 23.32 -6.92 0.85
C CYS A 82 22.68 -7.02 2.25
N LEU A 83 23.32 -7.65 3.23
CA LEU A 83 22.81 -7.71 4.60
C LEU A 83 22.69 -6.31 5.24
N PRO A 84 23.72 -5.45 5.27
CA PRO A 84 23.56 -4.11 5.84
C PRO A 84 22.53 -3.26 5.09
N VAL A 85 22.49 -3.33 3.75
CA VAL A 85 21.51 -2.56 2.97
C VAL A 85 20.09 -3.01 3.30
N ALA A 86 19.82 -4.33 3.35
CA ALA A 86 18.52 -4.86 3.77
C ALA A 86 18.18 -4.46 5.22
N THR A 87 19.14 -4.53 6.16
CA THR A 87 18.91 -4.10 7.55
C THR A 87 18.53 -2.63 7.63
N VAL A 88 19.23 -1.74 6.93
CA VAL A 88 18.95 -0.30 6.93
C VAL A 88 17.59 -0.02 6.30
N LEU A 89 17.26 -0.66 5.18
CA LEU A 89 15.97 -0.50 4.51
C LEU A 89 14.82 -0.95 5.42
N MET A 90 14.91 -2.14 6.00
CA MET A 90 13.90 -2.66 6.93
C MET A 90 13.76 -1.75 8.16
N ALA A 91 14.88 -1.32 8.75
CA ALA A 91 14.84 -0.45 9.93
C ALA A 91 14.23 0.93 9.63
N ALA A 92 14.50 1.50 8.45
CA ALA A 92 13.89 2.74 8.00
C ALA A 92 12.37 2.60 7.83
N PHE A 93 11.92 1.52 7.17
CA PHE A 93 10.49 1.24 7.01
C PHE A 93 9.80 1.00 8.37
N THR A 94 10.42 0.19 9.23
CA THR A 94 9.93 -0.06 10.61
C THR A 94 9.76 1.25 11.38
N ALA A 95 10.73 2.17 11.30
CA ALA A 95 10.66 3.47 11.97
C ALA A 95 9.54 4.36 11.43
N LEU A 96 9.32 4.35 10.11
CA LEU A 96 8.21 5.08 9.47
C LEU A 96 6.85 4.53 9.91
N THR A 97 6.69 3.22 9.92
CA THR A 97 5.46 2.54 10.36
C THR A 97 5.20 2.77 11.85
N ALA A 98 6.24 2.67 12.70
CA ALA A 98 6.12 2.98 14.13
C ALA A 98 5.75 4.46 14.37
N LYS A 99 6.30 5.39 13.58
CA LYS A 99 5.93 6.80 13.63
C LYS A 99 4.46 6.99 13.23
N ALA A 100 4.03 6.38 12.12
CA ALA A 100 2.64 6.43 11.65
C ALA A 100 1.67 5.91 12.71
N TRP A 101 2.02 4.81 13.39
CA TRP A 101 1.24 4.25 14.50
C TRP A 101 1.09 5.25 15.66
N HIS A 102 2.18 5.91 16.07
CA HIS A 102 2.15 6.87 17.18
C HIS A 102 1.30 8.11 16.88
N MET A 103 1.16 8.50 15.61
CA MET A 103 0.33 9.62 15.19
C MET A 103 -1.16 9.25 14.99
N GLY A 104 -1.54 8.00 15.28
CA GLY A 104 -2.92 7.54 15.12
C GLY A 104 -3.40 7.52 13.67
N ALA A 105 -2.48 7.45 12.70
CA ALA A 105 -2.83 7.37 11.30
C ALA A 105 -3.43 5.97 11.01
N SER A 106 -4.69 5.93 10.56
CA SER A 106 -5.35 4.71 10.06
C SER A 106 -4.84 4.35 8.66
N ILE A 107 -3.54 4.11 8.56
CA ILE A 107 -2.90 3.57 7.37
C ILE A 107 -2.92 2.05 7.54
N ASP A 108 -3.54 1.34 6.60
CA ASP A 108 -3.34 -0.11 6.49
C ASP A 108 -1.87 -0.30 6.09
N CYS A 109 -1.01 -0.54 7.08
CA CYS A 109 0.44 -0.61 6.90
C CYS A 109 0.82 -2.07 6.75
N GLY A 110 1.34 -2.45 5.59
CA GLY A 110 1.95 -3.77 5.42
C GLY A 110 3.10 -3.69 4.44
N CYS A 111 4.23 -4.31 4.77
CA CYS A 111 5.34 -4.47 3.82
C CYS A 111 4.92 -5.28 2.56
N PHE A 112 3.78 -5.99 2.65
CA PHE A 112 3.23 -6.91 1.65
C PHE A 112 2.06 -6.33 0.83
N GLY A 113 1.79 -5.02 0.90
CA GLY A 113 0.65 -4.40 0.22
C GLY A 113 -0.71 -4.97 0.68
N ALA A 114 -1.71 -4.96 -0.20
CA ALA A 114 -3.07 -5.44 0.07
C ALA A 114 -3.21 -6.96 0.34
N LEU A 115 -2.11 -7.74 0.28
CA LEU A 115 -2.18 -9.20 0.49
C LEU A 115 -2.40 -9.60 1.95
N VAL A 116 -2.04 -8.72 2.91
CA VAL A 116 -2.32 -8.93 4.33
C VAL A 116 -2.65 -7.60 4.97
N GLU A 117 -3.94 -7.32 5.17
CA GLU A 117 -4.37 -6.16 5.97
C GLU A 117 -3.90 -6.35 7.42
N ARG A 118 -2.88 -5.58 7.82
CA ARG A 118 -2.36 -5.57 9.19
C ARG A 118 -2.58 -4.21 9.82
N GLY A 119 -2.84 -4.22 11.12
CA GLY A 119 -2.82 -2.98 11.90
C GLY A 119 -1.41 -2.39 11.94
N PRO A 120 -1.26 -1.05 12.01
CA PRO A 120 0.05 -0.38 12.01
C PRO A 120 0.98 -0.86 13.15
N GLY A 121 0.41 -1.22 14.31
CA GLY A 121 1.19 -1.75 15.43
C GLY A 121 1.66 -3.20 15.24
N GLU A 122 0.83 -4.05 14.63
CA GLU A 122 1.19 -5.44 14.34
C GLU A 122 2.32 -5.49 13.30
N ALA A 123 2.18 -4.71 12.22
CA ALA A 123 3.21 -4.58 11.20
C ALA A 123 4.54 -4.05 11.77
N ALA A 124 4.50 -3.03 12.64
CA ALA A 124 5.72 -2.51 13.27
C ALA A 124 6.45 -3.56 14.13
N ILE A 125 5.72 -4.43 14.83
CA ILE A 125 6.31 -5.51 15.64
C ILE A 125 6.92 -6.58 14.74
N GLU A 126 6.19 -7.04 13.73
CA GLU A 126 6.68 -8.03 12.76
C GLU A 126 7.97 -7.53 12.06
N ASP A 127 7.96 -6.29 11.59
CA ASP A 127 9.12 -5.65 10.96
C ASP A 127 10.30 -5.51 11.95
N GLY A 128 10.02 -5.16 13.21
CA GLY A 128 11.01 -5.11 14.27
C GLY A 128 11.70 -6.45 14.53
N VAL A 129 10.94 -7.56 14.52
CA VAL A 129 11.50 -8.92 14.62
C VAL A 129 12.39 -9.21 13.42
N MET A 130 11.97 -8.84 12.21
CA MET A 130 12.77 -9.02 11.00
C MET A 130 14.08 -8.23 11.04
N VAL A 131 14.09 -7.01 11.61
CA VAL A 131 15.34 -6.25 11.86
C VAL A 131 16.28 -7.02 12.78
N VAL A 132 15.77 -7.59 13.87
CA VAL A 132 16.60 -8.38 14.81
C VAL A 132 17.19 -9.61 14.13
N VAL A 133 16.39 -10.33 13.32
CA VAL A 133 16.87 -11.49 12.55
C VAL A 133 17.94 -11.07 11.54
N LEU A 134 17.78 -9.94 10.85
CA LEU A 134 18.76 -9.39 9.93
C LEU A 134 20.07 -9.00 10.63
N LEU A 135 19.99 -8.36 11.80
CA LEU A 135 21.16 -8.02 12.63
C LEU A 135 21.90 -9.29 13.08
N PHE A 136 21.17 -10.31 13.53
CA PHE A 136 21.75 -11.60 13.90
C PHE A 136 22.41 -12.30 12.71
N ALA A 137 21.73 -12.32 11.55
CA ALA A 137 22.28 -12.87 10.32
C ALA A 137 23.55 -12.13 9.88
N TRP A 138 23.53 -10.80 9.93
CA TRP A 138 24.68 -9.95 9.59
C TRP A 138 25.88 -10.20 10.51
N TRP A 139 25.65 -10.25 11.82
CA TRP A 139 26.69 -10.55 12.81
C TRP A 139 27.25 -11.98 12.66
N GLY A 140 26.37 -12.98 12.57
CA GLY A 140 26.77 -14.39 12.45
C GLY A 140 27.55 -14.68 11.16
N MET A 141 27.14 -14.09 10.03
CA MET A 141 27.84 -14.22 8.76
C MET A 141 29.19 -13.49 8.76
N ARG A 142 29.28 -12.30 9.38
CA ARG A 142 30.56 -11.60 9.56
C ARG A 142 31.54 -12.38 10.45
N ARG A 143 31.05 -12.93 11.56
CA ARG A 143 31.83 -13.77 12.46
C ARG A 143 32.41 -14.98 11.72
N SER A 144 31.58 -15.69 10.96
CA SER A 144 32.00 -16.85 10.16
C SER A 144 33.08 -16.47 9.14
N ALA A 145 32.91 -15.34 8.46
CA ALA A 145 33.86 -14.84 7.45
C ALA A 145 35.22 -14.43 8.03
N ASN A 146 35.27 -14.02 9.30
CA ASN A 146 36.50 -13.65 10.00
C ASN A 146 37.19 -14.84 10.69
N ALA A 147 36.48 -15.95 10.92
CA ALA A 147 36.94 -17.09 11.71
C ALA A 147 37.57 -18.23 10.88
N ALA A 148 37.38 -18.28 9.56
CA ALA A 148 37.86 -19.38 8.72
C ALA A 148 39.01 -18.94 7.79
N PRO A 149 40.18 -19.62 7.82
CA PRO A 149 41.04 -19.68 6.64
C PRO A 149 40.29 -20.44 5.54
N VAL A 150 40.40 -19.97 4.30
CA VAL A 150 39.74 -20.52 3.11
C VAL A 150 40.13 -22.01 2.96
N VAL A 151 39.21 -22.92 3.28
CA VAL A 151 39.33 -24.34 2.93
C VAL A 151 38.10 -24.75 2.13
N ASP A 152 38.36 -25.06 0.87
CA ASP A 152 37.40 -25.56 -0.11
C ASP A 152 36.67 -26.80 0.39
N ARG A 153 35.36 -26.69 0.58
CA ARG A 153 34.45 -27.83 0.67
C ARG A 153 33.32 -27.64 -0.33
N PRO A 154 33.11 -28.59 -1.26
CA PRO A 154 32.01 -28.52 -2.22
C PRO A 154 30.71 -28.93 -1.53
N ASN A 155 29.73 -28.02 -1.52
CA ASN A 155 28.32 -28.36 -1.42
C ASN A 155 27.67 -28.10 -2.80
N TRP A 156 26.39 -28.45 -2.97
CA TRP A 156 25.65 -28.20 -4.23
C TRP A 156 25.63 -26.70 -4.64
N TRP A 157 26.09 -25.80 -3.75
CA TRP A 157 26.31 -24.36 -3.95
C TRP A 157 27.78 -23.97 -4.25
N GLY A 158 28.64 -24.91 -4.66
CA GLY A 158 30.05 -24.67 -5.01
C GLY A 158 31.03 -24.90 -3.87
N ALA A 159 32.31 -25.13 -4.21
CA ALA A 159 33.40 -25.22 -3.24
C ALA A 159 33.56 -23.89 -2.50
N SER A 160 33.66 -23.93 -1.16
CA SER A 160 33.79 -22.79 -0.23
C SER A 160 32.50 -22.04 0.15
N GLY A 161 31.32 -22.53 -0.24
CA GLY A 161 30.05 -21.83 0.05
C GLY A 161 29.91 -20.49 -0.68
N ALA A 162 30.82 -20.22 -1.61
CA ALA A 162 30.66 -19.23 -2.64
C ALA A 162 29.92 -19.90 -3.82
N PRO A 163 28.75 -19.38 -4.23
CA PRO A 163 28.13 -19.82 -5.46
C PRO A 163 29.12 -19.72 -6.62
N ILE A 164 28.90 -20.51 -7.67
CA ILE A 164 29.57 -20.33 -8.97
C ILE A 164 29.31 -18.87 -9.38
N TRP A 165 30.25 -17.98 -9.07
CA TRP A 165 30.12 -16.52 -9.11
C TRP A 165 29.44 -15.96 -10.38
N PRO A 166 29.67 -16.53 -11.59
CA PRO A 166 28.93 -16.10 -12.77
C PRO A 166 27.44 -16.46 -12.75
N LEU A 167 27.02 -17.58 -12.17
CA LEU A 167 25.62 -18.00 -12.18
C LEU A 167 24.77 -17.18 -11.20
N THR A 168 25.21 -16.96 -9.96
CA THR A 168 24.44 -16.16 -9.00
C THR A 168 24.40 -14.69 -9.36
N SER A 169 25.50 -14.13 -9.87
CA SER A 169 25.50 -12.77 -10.39
C SER A 169 24.53 -12.63 -11.56
N ARG A 170 24.44 -13.62 -12.46
CA ARG A 170 23.44 -13.64 -13.55
C ARG A 170 22.01 -13.69 -13.01
N ILE A 171 21.72 -14.53 -12.00
CA ILE A 171 20.38 -14.61 -11.41
C ILE A 171 20.00 -13.29 -10.74
N VAL A 172 20.89 -12.71 -9.93
CA VAL A 172 20.61 -11.45 -9.21
C VAL A 172 20.44 -10.28 -10.19
N LEU A 173 21.33 -10.14 -11.18
CA LEU A 173 21.21 -9.10 -12.20
C LEU A 173 19.99 -9.33 -13.10
N GLY A 174 19.66 -10.59 -13.41
CA GLY A 174 18.45 -10.96 -14.12
C GLY A 174 17.19 -10.59 -13.33
N ALA A 175 17.16 -10.86 -12.02
CA ALA A 175 16.06 -10.47 -11.15
C ALA A 175 15.88 -8.95 -11.07
N LEU A 176 16.97 -8.18 -11.02
CA LEU A 176 16.92 -6.72 -11.10
C LEU A 176 16.34 -6.25 -12.44
N ALA A 177 16.83 -6.80 -13.56
CA ALA A 177 16.33 -6.44 -14.88
C ALA A 177 14.84 -6.77 -15.02
N VAL A 178 14.40 -7.95 -14.58
CA VAL A 178 12.99 -8.34 -14.57
C VAL A 178 12.18 -7.40 -13.70
N GLY A 179 12.63 -7.09 -12.47
CA GLY A 179 11.95 -6.17 -11.57
C GLY A 179 11.76 -4.78 -12.16
N LEU A 180 12.81 -4.22 -12.78
CA LEU A 180 12.76 -2.92 -13.44
C LEU A 180 11.86 -2.92 -14.68
N VAL A 181 11.95 -3.95 -15.53
CA VAL A 181 11.15 -4.06 -16.76
C VAL A 181 9.67 -4.26 -16.42
N VAL A 182 9.34 -5.20 -15.53
CA VAL A 182 7.95 -5.47 -15.13
C VAL A 182 7.35 -4.25 -14.43
N GLY A 183 8.07 -3.67 -13.47
CA GLY A 183 7.62 -2.48 -12.75
C GLY A 183 7.40 -1.30 -13.70
N GLY A 184 8.33 -1.07 -14.64
CA GLY A 184 8.20 -0.03 -15.66
C GLY A 184 6.99 -0.27 -16.58
N VAL A 185 6.87 -1.45 -17.17
CA VAL A 185 5.77 -1.80 -18.09
C VAL A 185 4.41 -1.68 -17.41
N ARG A 186 4.32 -1.97 -16.11
CA ARG A 186 3.09 -1.80 -15.33
C ARG A 186 2.83 -0.35 -14.91
N PHE A 187 3.86 0.44 -14.67
CA PHE A 187 3.73 1.81 -14.15
C PHE A 187 3.55 2.86 -15.25
N PHE A 188 4.33 2.79 -16.34
CA PHE A 188 4.33 3.83 -17.38
C PHE A 188 2.95 4.06 -18.04
N PRO A 189 2.16 3.02 -18.36
CA PRO A 189 0.81 3.22 -18.92
C PRO A 189 -0.14 3.91 -17.93
N GLU A 190 0.09 3.74 -16.64
CA GLU A 190 -0.76 4.26 -15.56
C GLU A 190 -0.35 5.66 -15.10
N LEU A 191 0.77 6.21 -15.57
CA LEU A 191 1.22 7.57 -15.22
C LEU A 191 0.20 8.64 -15.60
N GLU A 192 -0.43 8.51 -16.77
CA GLU A 192 -1.52 9.39 -17.19
C GLU A 192 -2.78 9.16 -16.38
N ARG A 193 -3.02 7.92 -15.92
CA ARG A 193 -4.13 7.61 -15.02
C ARG A 193 -3.92 8.23 -13.65
N ILE A 194 -2.73 8.15 -13.06
CA ILE A 194 -2.41 8.74 -11.75
C ILE A 194 -2.61 10.26 -11.76
N ALA A 195 -2.53 10.93 -12.92
CA ALA A 195 -2.79 12.36 -13.03
C ALA A 195 -4.27 12.74 -12.82
N GLN A 196 -5.21 11.78 -12.84
CA GLN A 196 -6.65 12.00 -12.66
C GLN A 196 -7.21 10.88 -11.76
N SER A 197 -7.81 11.19 -10.60
CA SER A 197 -8.27 10.16 -9.63
C SER A 197 -8.93 8.92 -10.26
N ASP A 198 -8.78 7.75 -9.64
CA ASP A 198 -9.41 6.52 -10.12
C ASP A 198 -10.94 6.56 -10.07
N LEU A 199 -11.52 7.52 -9.34
CA LEU A 199 -12.96 7.80 -9.40
C LEU A 199 -13.28 8.60 -10.68
N LYS A 200 -13.36 7.89 -11.81
CA LYS A 200 -13.75 8.44 -13.11
C LYS A 200 -14.59 7.45 -13.90
N SER A 201 -15.46 7.96 -14.77
CA SER A 201 -16.34 7.13 -15.59
C SER A 201 -15.57 6.08 -16.40
N GLY A 202 -16.08 4.86 -16.42
CA GLY A 202 -15.49 3.70 -17.11
C GLY A 202 -14.42 2.94 -16.31
N VAL A 203 -14.01 3.42 -15.13
CA VAL A 203 -13.05 2.70 -14.28
C VAL A 203 -13.76 1.67 -13.41
N ARG A 204 -13.21 0.46 -13.36
CA ARG A 204 -13.65 -0.59 -12.45
C ARG A 204 -12.97 -0.42 -11.09
N LEU A 205 -13.77 -0.27 -10.04
CA LEU A 205 -13.32 -0.17 -8.66
C LEU A 205 -13.16 -1.57 -8.06
N SER A 206 -12.03 -2.22 -8.36
CA SER A 206 -11.66 -3.48 -7.71
C SER A 206 -10.83 -3.24 -6.44
N GLY A 207 -10.93 -4.19 -5.50
CA GLY A 207 -10.09 -4.24 -4.29
C GLY A 207 -10.49 -3.25 -3.20
N LEU A 208 -11.69 -2.68 -3.25
CA LEU A 208 -12.17 -1.75 -2.23
C LEU A 208 -12.78 -2.52 -1.05
N ALA A 209 -12.05 -2.64 0.06
CA ALA A 209 -12.57 -3.27 1.27
C ALA A 209 -13.37 -2.27 2.11
N LEU A 210 -14.67 -2.53 2.29
CA LEU A 210 -15.58 -1.69 3.07
C LEU A 210 -15.68 -2.20 4.51
N LYS A 211 -15.27 -1.39 5.48
CA LYS A 211 -15.41 -1.70 6.92
C LYS A 211 -16.63 -0.97 7.49
N GLY A 212 -17.52 -1.70 8.14
CA GLY A 212 -18.73 -1.17 8.78
C GLY A 212 -20.02 -1.35 7.97
N VAL A 213 -19.91 -1.84 6.73
CA VAL A 213 -21.06 -2.16 5.86
C VAL A 213 -20.73 -3.46 5.12
N ASP A 214 -21.66 -4.41 5.10
CA ASP A 214 -21.53 -5.68 4.37
C ASP A 214 -22.19 -5.52 2.98
N VAL A 215 -21.41 -5.02 2.02
CA VAL A 215 -21.81 -4.76 0.63
C VAL A 215 -20.66 -5.11 -0.29
N ASP A 216 -20.93 -5.86 -1.35
CA ASP A 216 -20.03 -6.02 -2.48
C ASP A 216 -20.40 -5.00 -3.57
N LEU A 217 -19.51 -4.04 -3.83
CA LEU A 217 -19.71 -3.03 -4.88
C LEU A 217 -19.64 -3.61 -6.29
N MET A 218 -19.18 -4.86 -6.43
CA MET A 218 -19.10 -5.56 -7.71
C MET A 218 -20.46 -6.07 -8.20
N GLU A 219 -21.49 -6.09 -7.36
CA GLU A 219 -22.82 -6.62 -7.69
C GLU A 219 -23.91 -5.57 -7.41
N GLY A 220 -24.55 -5.06 -8.47
CA GLY A 220 -25.67 -4.14 -8.36
C GLY A 220 -25.27 -2.66 -8.43
N GLU A 221 -26.18 -1.81 -7.98
CA GLU A 221 -26.12 -0.36 -8.16
C GLU A 221 -25.98 0.38 -6.84
N TYR A 222 -25.03 1.32 -6.79
CA TYR A 222 -24.74 2.10 -5.60
C TYR A 222 -24.45 3.55 -5.93
N LEU A 223 -24.86 4.42 -5.02
CA LEU A 223 -24.34 5.77 -4.92
C LEU A 223 -23.22 5.78 -3.87
N ILE A 224 -22.04 6.24 -4.26
CA ILE A 224 -20.89 6.34 -3.37
C ILE A 224 -20.52 7.80 -3.16
N GLU A 225 -20.54 8.26 -1.91
CA GLU A 225 -20.03 9.58 -1.53
C GLU A 225 -18.64 9.46 -0.90
N LEU A 226 -17.63 10.17 -1.40
CA LEU A 226 -16.36 10.34 -0.67
C LEU A 226 -16.42 11.61 0.16
N PHE A 227 -16.21 11.47 1.47
CA PHE A 227 -16.30 12.59 2.40
C PHE A 227 -15.26 12.51 3.52
N SER A 228 -15.05 13.64 4.20
CA SER A 228 -14.27 13.71 5.43
C SER A 228 -15.15 14.24 6.57
N PRO A 229 -15.17 13.59 7.76
CA PRO A 229 -15.99 14.01 8.88
C PRO A 229 -15.58 15.38 9.46
N THR A 230 -14.35 15.85 9.16
CA THR A 230 -13.83 17.14 9.62
C THR A 230 -14.03 18.26 8.61
N CYS A 231 -14.51 17.96 7.40
CA CYS A 231 -14.68 18.93 6.32
C CYS A 231 -16.01 19.68 6.39
N SER A 232 -15.97 21.02 6.43
CA SER A 232 -17.16 21.87 6.43
C SER A 232 -18.06 21.66 5.20
N HIS A 233 -17.48 21.49 4.01
CA HIS A 233 -18.26 21.23 2.79
C HIS A 233 -19.01 19.88 2.85
N CYS A 234 -18.37 18.85 3.43
CA CYS A 234 -19.01 17.54 3.61
C CYS A 234 -20.17 17.63 4.61
N LYS A 235 -19.95 18.30 5.75
CA LYS A 235 -21.01 18.52 6.75
C LYS A 235 -22.22 19.26 6.17
N ASN A 236 -21.98 20.26 5.32
CA ASN A 236 -23.04 21.02 4.65
C ASN A 236 -23.81 20.21 3.59
N ALA A 237 -23.22 19.15 3.04
CA ALA A 237 -23.86 18.28 2.06
C ALA A 237 -24.81 17.25 2.69
N VAL A 238 -24.66 16.94 4.00
CA VAL A 238 -25.44 15.88 4.67
C VAL A 238 -26.95 16.02 4.54
N PRO A 239 -27.58 17.21 4.69
CA PRO A 239 -29.03 17.32 4.51
C PRO A 239 -29.49 16.89 3.11
N LYS A 240 -28.71 17.22 2.08
CA LYS A 240 -28.99 16.84 0.70
C LYS A 240 -28.78 15.35 0.49
N MET A 241 -27.71 14.77 1.05
CA MET A 241 -27.44 13.33 0.98
C MET A 241 -28.50 12.52 1.72
N ASN A 242 -29.02 13.01 2.85
CA ASN A 242 -30.12 12.39 3.57
C ASN A 242 -31.39 12.29 2.71
N VAL A 243 -31.69 13.33 1.92
CA VAL A 243 -32.85 13.31 1.01
C VAL A 243 -32.65 12.28 -0.10
N ILE A 244 -31.45 12.21 -0.68
CA ILE A 244 -31.10 11.23 -1.72
C ILE A 244 -31.18 9.80 -1.17
N ALA A 245 -30.61 9.55 0.01
CA ALA A 245 -30.55 8.22 0.62
C ALA A 245 -31.92 7.64 1.00
N GLN A 246 -32.92 8.49 1.22
CA GLN A 246 -34.28 8.08 1.58
C GLN A 246 -35.17 7.86 0.37
N ASP A 247 -34.68 8.12 -0.83
CA ASP A 247 -35.44 7.97 -2.06
C ASP A 247 -35.48 6.51 -2.50
N PRO A 248 -36.65 5.84 -2.51
CA PRO A 248 -36.74 4.44 -2.91
C PRO A 248 -36.49 4.21 -4.40
N GLN A 249 -36.48 5.27 -5.22
CA GLN A 249 -36.20 5.20 -6.66
C GLN A 249 -34.71 5.33 -6.98
N LEU A 250 -33.87 5.62 -5.98
CA LEU A 250 -32.44 5.77 -6.16
C LEU A 250 -31.69 4.58 -5.55
N PRO A 251 -30.51 4.23 -6.11
CA PRO A 251 -29.65 3.22 -5.51
C PRO A 251 -29.22 3.60 -4.10
N ARG A 252 -28.88 2.58 -3.30
CA ARG A 252 -28.41 2.76 -1.92
C ARG A 252 -27.20 3.70 -1.87
N LEU A 253 -27.26 4.72 -1.01
CA LEU A 253 -26.16 5.65 -0.77
C LEU A 253 -25.23 5.12 0.33
N ILE A 254 -23.94 5.01 0.02
CA ILE A 254 -22.88 4.62 0.95
C ILE A 254 -21.82 5.73 0.95
N ALA A 255 -21.58 6.33 2.11
CA ALA A 255 -20.56 7.35 2.29
C ALA A 255 -19.25 6.72 2.79
N LEU A 256 -18.16 6.99 2.08
CA LEU A 256 -16.83 6.42 2.29
C LEU A 256 -15.89 7.45 2.90
N THR A 257 -15.16 7.02 3.92
CA THR A 257 -14.18 7.82 4.65
C THR A 257 -12.94 6.99 4.96
N SER A 258 -11.77 7.64 5.10
CA SER A 258 -10.55 6.97 5.58
C SER A 258 -10.46 6.86 7.10
N PHE A 259 -11.41 7.43 7.83
CA PHE A 259 -11.43 7.43 9.29
C PHE A 259 -12.06 6.14 9.81
N ALA A 260 -11.49 5.58 10.89
CA ALA A 260 -12.03 4.41 11.55
C ALA A 260 -13.47 4.65 12.06
N GLN A 261 -14.29 3.59 12.09
CA GLN A 261 -15.71 3.68 12.46
C GLN A 261 -15.94 4.21 13.89
N ASP A 262 -15.01 3.92 14.79
CA ASP A 262 -14.98 4.33 16.19
C ASP A 262 -14.15 5.59 16.45
N ALA A 263 -13.61 6.21 15.40
CA ALA A 263 -12.85 7.44 15.54
C ALA A 263 -13.75 8.57 16.09
N PRO A 264 -13.28 9.40 17.05
CA PRO A 264 -14.07 10.49 17.62
C PRO A 264 -14.69 11.41 16.56
N GLN A 265 -13.98 11.67 15.47
CA GLN A 265 -14.45 12.50 14.36
C GLN A 265 -15.69 11.90 13.69
N VAL A 266 -15.73 10.59 13.48
CA VAL A 266 -16.87 9.88 12.87
C VAL A 266 -18.03 9.82 13.85
N ILE A 267 -17.75 9.53 15.12
CA ILE A 267 -18.77 9.51 16.18
C ILE A 267 -19.45 10.88 16.30
N ASP A 268 -18.67 11.96 16.35
CA ASP A 268 -19.19 13.32 16.47
C ASP A 268 -19.96 13.74 15.22
N PHE A 269 -19.47 13.37 14.03
CA PHE A 269 -20.20 13.59 12.78
C PHE A 269 -21.58 12.91 12.79
N LYS A 270 -21.63 11.61 13.16
CA LYS A 270 -22.89 10.85 13.25
C LYS A 270 -23.85 11.45 14.28
N LYS A 271 -23.34 11.86 15.45
CA LYS A 271 -24.15 12.50 16.50
C LYS A 271 -24.71 13.86 16.09
N GLN A 272 -23.89 14.69 15.45
CA GLN A 272 -24.26 16.07 15.10
C GLN A 272 -25.22 16.13 13.91
N LEU A 273 -24.99 15.31 12.88
CA LEU A 273 -25.67 15.46 11.59
C LEU A 273 -26.71 14.38 11.31
N GLN A 274 -26.73 13.31 12.12
CA GLN A 274 -27.69 12.21 12.03
C GLN A 274 -27.91 11.73 10.58
N PRO A 275 -26.84 11.27 9.90
CA PRO A 275 -26.93 10.80 8.52
C PRO A 275 -27.90 9.62 8.41
N ARG A 276 -28.72 9.62 7.36
CA ARG A 276 -29.68 8.55 7.03
C ARG A 276 -29.17 7.62 5.92
N PHE A 277 -27.85 7.58 5.76
CA PHE A 277 -27.12 6.74 4.82
C PHE A 277 -26.03 5.98 5.56
N ASP A 278 -25.56 4.90 4.94
CA ASP A 278 -24.51 4.08 5.52
C ASP A 278 -23.14 4.77 5.42
N ILE A 279 -22.31 4.60 6.44
CA ILE A 279 -20.93 5.10 6.43
C ILE A 279 -19.99 3.91 6.51
N ALA A 280 -19.19 3.71 5.48
CA ALA A 280 -18.14 2.69 5.46
C ALA A 280 -16.75 3.34 5.52
N THR A 281 -15.81 2.63 6.13
CA THR A 281 -14.40 3.00 6.15
C THR A 281 -13.66 2.25 5.05
N ILE A 282 -12.83 2.96 4.30
CA ILE A 282 -11.89 2.41 3.32
C ILE A 282 -10.46 2.73 3.73
N SER A 283 -9.48 2.06 3.13
CA SER A 283 -8.06 2.35 3.38
C SER A 283 -7.74 3.81 3.03
N LEU A 284 -6.76 4.42 3.72
CA LEU A 284 -6.30 5.76 3.36
C LEU A 284 -5.75 5.81 1.93
N THR A 285 -5.13 4.71 1.49
CA THR A 285 -4.59 4.53 0.14
C THR A 285 -5.72 4.63 -0.89
N ASP A 286 -6.80 3.87 -0.73
CA ASP A 286 -7.96 3.93 -1.61
C ASP A 286 -8.65 5.29 -1.56
N PHE A 287 -8.79 5.87 -0.37
CA PHE A 287 -9.38 7.21 -0.23
C PHE A 287 -8.58 8.24 -1.03
N ARG A 288 -7.25 8.23 -0.97
CA ARG A 288 -6.39 9.14 -1.75
C ARG A 288 -6.46 8.86 -3.25
N ARG A 289 -6.39 7.58 -3.64
CA ARG A 289 -6.53 7.11 -5.01
C ARG A 289 -7.83 7.61 -5.66
N LEU A 290 -8.93 7.62 -4.90
CA LEU A 290 -10.25 8.07 -5.39
C LEU A 290 -10.49 9.58 -5.28
N THR A 291 -9.71 10.32 -4.48
CA THR A 291 -9.90 11.76 -4.28
C THR A 291 -8.79 12.63 -4.91
N PHE A 292 -7.73 12.03 -5.42
CA PHE A 292 -6.56 12.76 -5.93
C PHE A 292 -6.90 13.85 -6.95
N GLY A 293 -6.40 15.06 -6.72
CA GLY A 293 -6.61 16.19 -7.65
C GLY A 293 -8.03 16.76 -7.62
N HIS A 294 -8.89 16.25 -6.73
CA HIS A 294 -10.28 16.69 -6.58
C HIS A 294 -10.59 17.05 -5.12
N GLY A 295 -11.56 17.94 -4.91
CA GLY A 295 -12.07 18.27 -3.58
C GLY A 295 -13.13 17.27 -3.13
N PHE A 296 -13.50 17.30 -1.85
CA PHE A 296 -14.64 16.56 -1.30
C PHE A 296 -15.69 17.53 -0.73
N PRO A 297 -16.98 17.13 -0.67
CA PRO A 297 -17.49 15.80 -0.98
C PRO A 297 -17.59 15.53 -2.49
N ARG A 298 -17.46 14.26 -2.89
CA ARG A 298 -17.67 13.79 -4.28
C ARG A 298 -18.70 12.69 -4.28
N LEU A 299 -19.58 12.68 -5.28
CA LEU A 299 -20.57 11.62 -5.45
C LEU A 299 -20.27 10.85 -6.73
N ALA A 300 -20.39 9.52 -6.69
CA ALA A 300 -20.30 8.68 -7.87
C ALA A 300 -21.46 7.69 -7.92
N TYR A 301 -21.93 7.40 -9.13
CA TYR A 301 -22.83 6.29 -9.40
C TYR A 301 -22.01 5.14 -9.96
N ILE A 302 -22.18 3.96 -9.34
CA ILE A 302 -21.47 2.73 -9.68
C ILE A 302 -22.49 1.65 -9.96
N ALA A 303 -22.25 0.90 -11.03
CA ALA A 303 -23.03 -0.27 -11.41
C ALA A 303 -22.06 -1.42 -11.71
N ASP A 304 -22.26 -2.55 -11.04
CA ASP A 304 -21.46 -3.78 -11.19
C ASP A 304 -19.94 -3.53 -11.10
N GLY A 305 -19.55 -2.76 -10.09
CA GLY A 305 -18.16 -2.38 -9.82
C GLY A 305 -17.57 -1.34 -10.78
N VAL A 306 -18.31 -0.83 -11.76
CA VAL A 306 -17.84 0.17 -12.72
C VAL A 306 -18.43 1.54 -12.42
N VAL A 307 -17.58 2.55 -12.34
CA VAL A 307 -18.01 3.94 -12.19
C VAL A 307 -18.71 4.39 -13.47
N GLN A 308 -19.98 4.74 -13.36
CA GLN A 308 -20.78 5.22 -14.48
C GLN A 308 -20.64 6.74 -14.61
N GLN A 309 -20.80 7.46 -13.49
CA GLN A 309 -20.73 8.92 -13.47
C GLN A 309 -20.18 9.43 -12.14
N VAL A 310 -19.53 10.61 -12.18
CA VAL A 310 -18.93 11.26 -11.01
C VAL A 310 -19.32 12.73 -11.00
N TRP A 311 -19.64 13.25 -9.82
CA TRP A 311 -20.01 14.64 -9.58
C TRP A 311 -19.18 15.24 -8.45
N GLU A 312 -18.52 16.35 -8.74
CA GLU A 312 -17.75 17.13 -7.77
C GLU A 312 -18.67 17.93 -6.83
N SER A 313 -18.13 18.40 -5.70
CA SER A 313 -18.89 19.12 -4.66
C SER A 313 -19.75 20.27 -5.22
N ASN A 314 -19.19 21.07 -6.13
CA ASN A 314 -19.87 22.22 -6.73
C ASN A 314 -20.96 21.85 -7.74
N TYR A 315 -20.96 20.61 -8.23
CA TYR A 315 -21.83 20.13 -9.31
C TYR A 315 -22.65 18.91 -8.89
N MET A 316 -22.84 18.69 -7.58
CA MET A 316 -23.65 17.59 -7.09
C MET A 316 -25.08 17.69 -7.64
N PRO A 317 -25.62 16.63 -8.25
CA PRO A 317 -26.96 16.63 -8.82
C PRO A 317 -28.01 16.75 -7.71
N THR A 318 -29.19 17.24 -8.06
CA THR A 318 -30.37 17.17 -7.19
C THR A 318 -30.96 15.75 -7.23
N GLN A 319 -31.79 15.41 -6.25
CA GLN A 319 -32.53 14.14 -6.23
C GLN A 319 -33.32 13.92 -7.53
N ALA A 320 -34.05 14.93 -8.00
CA ALA A 320 -34.80 14.86 -9.26
C ALA A 320 -33.89 14.57 -10.46
N ARG A 321 -32.73 15.22 -10.52
CA ARG A 321 -31.76 15.00 -11.60
C ARG A 321 -31.15 13.60 -11.55
N LEU A 322 -30.93 13.04 -10.36
CA LEU A 322 -30.46 11.66 -10.24
C LEU A 322 -31.48 10.65 -10.79
N ARG A 323 -32.77 10.83 -10.50
CA ARG A 323 -33.84 9.99 -11.06
C ARG A 323 -33.84 10.00 -12.59
N GLU A 324 -33.76 11.19 -13.18
CA GLU A 324 -33.68 11.34 -14.63
C GLU A 324 -32.46 10.62 -15.24
N ILE A 325 -31.31 10.68 -14.57
CA ILE A 325 -30.06 10.05 -15.05
C ILE A 325 -30.13 8.53 -14.93
N MET A 326 -30.75 8.03 -13.85
CA MET A 326 -30.81 6.60 -13.53
C MET A 326 -32.00 5.89 -14.16
N GLY A 327 -32.85 6.61 -14.92
CA GLY A 327 -33.96 6.02 -15.66
C GLY A 327 -35.10 5.51 -14.79
N SER A 328 -35.34 6.16 -13.63
CA SER A 328 -36.48 5.90 -12.74
C SER A 328 -37.61 6.94 -12.83
#